data_AF-A0A7X9BQ70-F1
#
_entry.id   AF-A0A7X9BQ70-F1
#
_cell.length_a   1.000
_cell.length_b   1.000
_cell.length_c   1.000
_cell.angle_alpha   90.00
_cell.angle_beta   90.00
_cell.angle_gamma   90.00
#
_symmetry.space_group_name_H-M   'P 1'
#
loop_
_entity.id
_entity.type
_entity.pdbx_description
1 polymer ?
#
loop_
_entity_poly.entity_id
_entity_poly.type
_entity_poly.pdbx_seq_one_letter_code
_entity_poly.pdbx_strand_id
1 'polypeptide(L)' 'MQAKTVVSSPITQKGKLLPRCRLCEEVPPRGIRGGYLINGVFICNLCETMILELEAGTEDYRELLGRIKKLWE' A
#
# COMPACT_ATOMS: atom_id res chain seq x y z
N MET A 1 -23.87 -44.32 -3.17
CA MET A 1 -22.74 -43.36 -3.18
C MET A 1 -23.31 -42.02 -3.64
N GLN A 2 -23.55 -41.08 -2.73
CA GLN A 2 -24.22 -39.83 -3.05
C GLN A 2 -23.17 -38.75 -3.35
N ALA A 3 -23.26 -38.17 -4.56
CA ALA A 3 -22.44 -37.04 -4.99
C ALA A 3 -22.81 -35.80 -4.17
N LYS A 4 -21.83 -35.25 -3.45
CA LYS A 4 -21.99 -33.97 -2.75
C LYS A 4 -21.98 -32.85 -3.79
N THR A 5 -23.13 -32.24 -4.01
CA THR A 5 -23.27 -31.01 -4.79
C THR A 5 -22.58 -29.87 -4.04
N VAL A 6 -21.46 -29.39 -4.58
CA VAL A 6 -20.75 -28.21 -4.07
C VAL A 6 -21.53 -26.98 -4.50
N VAL A 7 -22.24 -26.37 -3.56
CA VAL A 7 -22.92 -25.08 -3.77
C VAL A 7 -21.83 -24.00 -3.87
N SER A 8 -21.55 -23.55 -5.08
CA SER A 8 -20.61 -22.46 -5.37
C SER A 8 -21.25 -21.11 -5.06
N SER A 9 -21.19 -20.68 -3.80
CA SER A 9 -21.46 -19.29 -3.45
C SER A 9 -20.49 -18.36 -4.19
N PRO A 10 -20.92 -17.23 -4.77
CA PRO A 10 -20.03 -16.29 -5.41
C PRO A 10 -19.21 -15.59 -4.32
N ILE A 11 -17.96 -16.03 -4.13
CA ILE A 11 -17.01 -15.41 -3.22
C ILE A 11 -16.50 -14.13 -3.92
N THR A 12 -17.30 -13.07 -3.92
CA THR A 12 -16.94 -11.78 -4.55
C THR A 12 -15.98 -10.95 -3.68
N GLN A 13 -15.19 -11.57 -2.82
CA GLN A 13 -14.12 -10.90 -2.09
C GLN A 13 -12.81 -11.10 -2.85
N LYS A 14 -12.44 -10.12 -3.67
CA LYS A 14 -11.12 -10.09 -4.31
C LYS A 14 -10.05 -9.94 -3.21
N GLY A 15 -9.31 -11.01 -2.94
CA GLY A 15 -8.19 -10.99 -2.01
C GLY A 15 -7.11 -9.99 -2.46
N LYS A 16 -6.50 -9.28 -1.51
CA LYS A 16 -5.34 -8.42 -1.78
C LYS A 16 -4.10 -9.30 -1.95
N LEU A 17 -3.71 -9.56 -3.20
CA LEU A 17 -2.52 -10.36 -3.52
C LEU A 17 -1.22 -9.54 -3.48
N LEU A 18 -1.29 -8.26 -3.86
CA LEU A 18 -0.12 -7.39 -3.99
C LEU A 18 -0.14 -6.28 -2.92
N PRO A 19 1.03 -5.86 -2.44
CA PRO A 19 1.12 -4.78 -1.48
C PRO A 19 0.72 -3.45 -2.13
N ARG A 20 -0.16 -2.71 -1.46
CA ARG A 20 -0.54 -1.34 -1.83
C ARG A 20 0.26 -0.36 -0.99
N CYS A 21 0.80 0.68 -1.61
CA CYS A 21 1.50 1.75 -0.91
C CYS A 21 0.57 2.40 0.10
N ARG A 22 0.99 2.64 1.35
CA ARG A 22 0.15 3.33 2.33
C ARG A 22 -0.02 4.83 2.06
N LEU A 23 0.80 5.41 1.19
CA LEU A 23 0.72 6.81 0.81
C LEU A 23 -0.13 7.03 -0.44
N CYS A 24 0.19 6.43 -1.57
CA CYS A 24 -0.63 6.61 -2.79
C CYS A 24 -1.77 5.60 -2.94
N GLU A 25 -1.86 4.59 -2.07
CA GLU A 25 -2.79 3.47 -2.17
C GLU A 25 -2.67 2.64 -3.45
N GLU A 26 -1.68 2.87 -4.29
CA GLU A 26 -1.50 2.12 -5.53
C GLU A 26 -0.56 0.91 -5.35
N VAL A 27 -0.73 -0.08 -6.22
CA VAL A 27 0.27 -1.15 -6.40
C VAL A 27 1.31 -0.63 -7.39
N PRO A 28 2.60 -0.53 -7.01
CA PRO A 28 3.61 -0.05 -7.94
C PRO A 28 3.76 -0.99 -9.15
N PRO A 29 4.19 -0.49 -10.33
CA PRO A 29 4.32 -1.30 -11.54
C PRO A 29 5.23 -2.53 -11.39
N ARG A 30 6.22 -2.44 -10.49
CA ARG A 30 7.15 -3.54 -10.17
C ARG A 30 6.64 -4.47 -9.06
N GLY A 31 5.38 -4.33 -8.64
CA GLY A 31 4.77 -5.09 -7.54
C GLY A 31 5.56 -4.92 -6.24
N ILE A 32 5.73 -5.99 -5.47
CA ILE A 32 6.47 -5.94 -4.19
C ILE A 32 7.94 -5.46 -4.35
N ARG A 33 8.54 -5.60 -5.53
CA ARG A 33 9.90 -5.09 -5.83
C ARG A 33 9.95 -3.59 -6.07
N GLY A 34 8.79 -2.93 -6.15
CA GLY A 34 8.62 -1.50 -6.36
C GLY A 34 8.43 -0.71 -5.07
N GLY A 35 8.95 -1.18 -3.94
CA GLY A 35 8.80 -0.48 -2.69
C GLY A 35 9.56 -1.13 -1.54
N TYR A 36 9.34 -0.56 -0.36
CA TYR A 36 9.99 -0.92 0.88
C TYR A 36 8.94 -1.24 1.92
N LEU A 37 9.19 -2.30 2.69
CA LEU A 37 8.37 -2.64 3.85
C LEU A 37 9.08 -2.11 5.09
N ILE A 38 8.53 -1.08 5.71
CA ILE A 38 9.08 -0.42 6.91
C ILE A 38 8.03 -0.57 8.01
N ASN A 39 8.36 -1.24 9.11
CA ASN A 39 7.45 -1.46 10.25
C ASN A 39 6.05 -2.01 9.85
N GLY A 40 5.99 -2.95 8.91
CA GLY A 40 4.72 -3.50 8.41
C GLY A 40 3.94 -2.60 7.46
N VAL A 41 4.47 -1.41 7.14
CA VAL A 41 3.91 -0.46 6.19
C VAL A 41 4.68 -0.53 4.87
N PHE A 42 3.96 -0.74 3.77
CA PHE A 42 4.56 -0.73 2.43
C PHE A 42 4.52 0.67 1.84
N ILE A 43 5.68 1.15 1.37
CA ILE A 43 5.84 2.44 0.67
C ILE A 43 6.46 2.17 -0.69
N CYS A 44 5.83 2.64 -1.76
CA CYS A 44 6.39 2.48 -3.10
C CYS A 44 7.56 3.45 -3.36
N ASN A 45 8.41 3.10 -4.32
CA ASN A 45 9.57 3.90 -4.73
C ASN A 45 9.22 5.30 -5.26
N LEU A 46 8.01 5.49 -5.82
CA LEU A 46 7.55 6.83 -6.23
C LEU A 46 7.30 7.73 -5.02
N CYS A 47 6.62 7.20 -4.00
CA CYS A 47 6.39 7.95 -2.76
C CYS A 47 7.68 8.16 -1.98
N GLU A 48 8.60 7.20 -1.97
CA GLU A 48 9.95 7.39 -1.42
C GLU A 48 10.67 8.55 -2.10
N THR A 49 10.72 8.58 -3.43
CA THR A 49 11.38 9.66 -4.18
C THR A 49 10.79 11.02 -3.83
N MET A 50 9.45 11.11 -3.77
CA MET A 50 8.75 12.32 -3.33
C MET A 50 9.15 12.74 -1.91
N ILE A 51 9.29 11.81 -0.96
CA ILE A 51 9.76 12.10 0.40
C ILE A 51 11.19 12.67 0.39
N LEU A 52 12.06 12.09 -0.45
CA LEU A 52 13.48 12.49 -0.52
C LEU A 52 13.68 13.84 -1.22
N GLU A 53 12.82 14.19 -2.18
CA GLU A 53 12.88 15.45 -2.94
C GLU A 53 12.14 16.61 -2.24
N LEU A 54 11.42 16.33 -1.16
CA LEU A 54 10.63 17.33 -0.43
C LEU A 54 11.52 18.32 0.32
N GLU A 55 11.26 19.61 0.10
CA GLU A 55 11.96 20.68 0.77
C GLU A 55 11.33 20.99 2.14
N ALA A 56 12.17 21.04 3.18
CA ALA A 56 11.73 21.33 4.53
C ALA A 56 11.16 22.75 4.63
N GLY A 57 10.01 22.90 5.31
CA GLY A 57 9.33 24.19 5.49
C GLY A 57 8.27 24.50 4.44
N THR A 58 8.15 23.67 3.39
CA THR A 58 7.03 23.73 2.45
C THR A 58 5.73 23.20 3.07
N GLU A 59 4.59 23.58 2.49
CA GLU A 59 3.28 23.03 2.89
C GLU A 59 3.21 21.53 2.64
N ASP A 60 3.70 21.10 1.47
CA ASP A 60 3.73 19.69 1.08
C ASP A 60 4.53 18.82 2.07
N TYR A 61 5.64 19.35 2.59
CA TYR A 61 6.41 18.69 3.64
C TYR A 61 5.60 18.53 4.93
N ARG A 62 4.88 19.57 5.35
CA ARG A 62 4.05 19.52 6.57
C ARG A 62 2.91 18.53 6.43
N GLU A 63 2.24 18.51 5.28
CA GLU A 63 1.17 17.55 5.00
C GLU A 63 1.72 16.12 5.00
N LEU A 64 2.78 15.85 4.23
CA LEU A 64 3.33 14.50 4.12
C LEU A 64 3.90 14.01 5.44
N LEU A 65 4.55 14.88 6.22
CA LEU A 65 5.03 14.55 7.56
C LEU A 65 3.87 14.16 8.48
N GLY A 66 2.74 14.87 8.41
CA GLY A 66 1.54 14.51 9.17
C GLY A 66 0.99 13.13 8.78
N ARG A 67 1.00 12.81 7.48
CA ARG A 67 0.60 11.48 6.98
C ARG A 67 1.55 10.39 7.43
N ILE A 68 2.86 10.62 7.36
CA ILE A 68 3.87 9.65 7.79
C ILE A 68 3.77 9.42 9.29
N LYS A 69 3.63 10.44 10.13
CA LYS A 69 3.49 10.26 11.59
C LYS A 69 2.36 9.31 11.98
N LYS A 70 1.21 9.40 11.30
CA LYS A 70 0.06 8.50 11.51
C LYS A 70 0.32 7.05 11.12
N LEU A 71 1.35 6.76 10.33
CA LEU A 71 1.73 5.39 9.98
C LEU A 71 2.49 4.69 11.12
N TRP A 72 2.95 5.45 12.12
CA TRP A 72 3.80 4.98 13.22
C TRP A 72 3.14 5.15 14.61
N GLU A 73 1.91 5.68 14.65
CA GLU A 73 1.01 5.59 15.82
C GLU A 73 0.36 4.21 15.90
#